data_AF-A0AAU4C740-F1
#
_entry.id   AF-A0AAU4C740-F1
#
_cell.length_a   1.000
_cell.length_b   1.000
_cell.length_c   1.000
_cell.angle_alpha   90.00
_cell.angle_beta   90.00
_cell.angle_gamma   90.00
#
_symmetry.space_group_name_H-M   'P 1'
#
loop_
_entity.id
_entity.type
_entity.pdbx_description
1 polymer ?
#
loop_
_entity_poly.entity_id
_entity_poly.type
_entity_poly.pdbx_seq_one_letter_code
_entity_poly.pdbx_strand_id
1 'polypeptide(L)'
;MTLPRLEPLQLLALPSYDAGEPENVYVAMANGEWHGNPLHPNSQDSLASAVASVADAAQETVVELLWQAWPLCPEHGLGMHPTEDAEERLSWWCAGERPRGGSAHTHGAVGALDALGTPTRTRL
;
A
#
# COMPACT_ATOMS: atom_id res chain seq x y z
N MET A 1 5.89 -8.29 -5.25
CA MET A 1 6.17 -7.70 -6.59
C MET A 1 5.43 -6.37 -6.67
N THR A 2 6.11 -5.25 -6.96
CA THR A 2 5.46 -3.99 -7.35
C THR A 2 4.79 -4.15 -8.71
N LEU A 3 3.75 -3.38 -9.05
CA LEU A 3 3.13 -3.42 -10.39
C LEU A 3 3.98 -2.56 -11.34
N PRO A 4 4.93 -3.14 -12.10
CA PRO A 4 6.01 -2.37 -12.73
C PRO A 4 5.57 -1.66 -14.02
N ARG A 5 4.30 -1.80 -14.41
CA ARG A 5 3.70 -1.21 -15.61
C ARG A 5 2.71 -0.09 -15.31
N LEU A 6 2.50 0.22 -14.03
CA LEU A 6 1.63 1.32 -13.63
C LEU A 6 2.47 2.54 -13.33
N GLU A 7 2.02 3.68 -13.85
CA GLU A 7 2.47 4.98 -13.35
C GLU A 7 2.20 5.05 -11.83
N PRO A 8 3.03 5.79 -11.08
CA PRO A 8 2.84 5.95 -9.64
C PRO A 8 1.42 6.38 -9.28
N LEU A 9 0.88 5.80 -8.20
CA LEU A 9 -0.36 6.29 -7.60
C LEU A 9 -0.16 7.73 -7.11
N GLN A 10 -1.26 8.49 -7.07
CA GLN A 10 -1.27 9.89 -6.69
C GLN A 10 -2.28 10.15 -5.59
N LEU A 11 -2.07 11.23 -4.82
CA LEU A 11 -3.11 11.76 -3.96
C LEU A 11 -4.05 12.64 -4.78
N LEU A 12 -5.34 12.35 -4.70
CA LEU A 12 -6.40 13.12 -5.37
C LEU A 12 -7.24 13.82 -4.31
N ALA A 13 -7.21 15.16 -4.31
CA ALA A 13 -8.05 15.99 -3.45
C ALA A 13 -9.32 16.40 -4.20
N LEU A 14 -10.49 16.14 -3.60
CA LEU A 14 -11.79 16.54 -4.11
C LEU A 14 -12.51 17.44 -3.09
N PRO A 15 -13.29 18.43 -3.55
CA PRO A 15 -14.13 19.21 -2.64
C PRO A 15 -15.03 18.31 -1.79
N SER A 16 -15.21 18.66 -0.52
CA SER A 16 -16.26 18.02 0.28
C SER A 16 -17.64 18.37 -0.26
N TYR A 17 -18.59 17.45 -0.08
CA TYR A 17 -20.00 17.73 -0.34
C TYR A 17 -20.60 18.70 0.69
N ASP A 18 -20.02 18.74 1.89
CA ASP A 18 -20.45 19.60 2.98
C ASP A 18 -19.71 20.95 2.94
N ALA A 19 -20.47 22.04 2.94
CA ALA A 19 -19.92 23.38 2.84
C ALA A 19 -19.12 23.73 4.10
N GLY A 20 -17.85 24.14 3.90
CA GLY A 20 -16.94 24.52 4.98
C GLY A 20 -16.11 23.37 5.55
N GLU A 21 -16.34 22.15 5.08
CA GLU A 21 -15.50 20.99 5.42
C GLU A 21 -14.22 20.94 4.54
N PRO A 22 -13.12 20.35 5.05
CA PRO A 22 -11.89 20.20 4.28
C PRO A 22 -12.07 19.26 3.08
N GLU A 23 -11.14 19.31 2.13
CA GLU A 23 -11.12 18.43 0.98
C GLU A 23 -11.05 16.95 1.38
N ASN A 24 -11.73 16.10 0.61
CA ASN A 24 -11.62 14.65 0.69
C ASN A 24 -10.39 14.21 -0.12
N VAL A 25 -9.42 13.60 0.54
CA VAL A 25 -8.18 13.13 -0.11
C VAL A 25 -8.26 11.62 -0.33
N TYR A 26 -8.03 11.16 -1.54
CA TYR A 26 -8.01 9.74 -1.90
C TYR A 26 -6.64 9.34 -2.44
N VAL A 27 -6.33 8.04 -2.41
CA VAL A 27 -5.26 7.48 -3.24
C VAL A 27 -5.88 7.06 -4.56
N ALA A 28 -5.34 7.55 -5.68
CA ALA A 28 -5.87 7.32 -7.02
C ALA A 28 -4.80 6.75 -7.94
N MET A 29 -5.25 6.02 -8.95
CA MET A 29 -4.49 5.68 -10.15
C MET A 29 -4.09 6.97 -10.88
N ALA A 30 -3.04 6.90 -11.71
CA ALA A 30 -2.55 8.06 -12.47
C ALA A 30 -3.59 8.65 -13.45
N ASN A 31 -4.56 7.85 -13.89
CA ASN A 31 -5.70 8.30 -14.70
C ASN A 31 -6.81 8.99 -13.88
N GLY A 32 -6.62 9.10 -12.56
CA GLY A 32 -7.56 9.75 -11.65
C GLY A 32 -8.68 8.84 -11.14
N GLU A 33 -8.68 7.54 -11.43
CA GLU A 33 -9.64 6.59 -10.83
C GLU A 33 -9.20 6.21 -9.42
N TRP A 34 -10.14 6.09 -8.48
CA TRP A 34 -9.89 5.68 -7.08
C TRP A 34 -10.97 4.73 -6.58
N HIS A 35 -10.69 4.03 -5.49
CA HIS A 35 -11.70 3.26 -4.74
C HIS A 35 -11.56 3.54 -3.24
N GLY A 36 -12.61 3.27 -2.47
CA GLY A 36 -12.60 3.34 -1.02
C GLY A 36 -12.97 4.72 -0.45
N ASN A 37 -12.72 4.86 0.85
CA ASN A 37 -13.04 6.06 1.62
C ASN A 37 -11.91 7.11 1.53
N PRO A 38 -12.22 8.40 1.79
CA PRO A 38 -11.17 9.41 1.88
C PRO A 38 -10.24 9.13 3.07
N LEU A 39 -8.97 9.48 2.91
CA LEU A 39 -8.02 9.57 4.00
C LEU A 39 -8.48 10.63 4.99
N HIS A 40 -8.50 10.26 6.27
CA HIS A 40 -8.86 11.17 7.36
C HIS A 40 -7.59 11.72 8.02
N PRO A 41 -7.14 12.95 7.68
CA PRO A 41 -5.84 13.47 8.11
C PRO A 41 -5.71 13.64 9.63
N ASN A 42 -6.83 13.77 10.35
CA ASN A 42 -6.86 13.98 11.80
C ASN A 42 -7.21 12.71 12.60
N SER A 43 -7.28 11.55 11.96
CA SER A 43 -7.69 10.30 12.61
C SER A 43 -6.52 9.43 13.07
N GLN A 44 -5.28 9.86 12.80
CA GLN A 44 -4.08 9.05 13.05
C GLN A 44 -3.20 9.69 14.13
N ASP A 45 -2.75 8.85 15.07
CA ASP A 45 -2.00 9.30 16.25
C ASP A 45 -0.49 9.45 15.99
N SER A 46 0.02 8.91 14.87
CA SER A 46 1.44 8.95 14.49
C SER A 46 1.64 9.08 12.97
N LEU A 47 2.85 9.45 12.56
CA LEU A 47 3.23 9.47 11.15
C LEU A 47 3.18 8.05 10.55
N ALA A 48 3.55 7.02 11.31
CA ALA A 48 3.45 5.64 10.87
C ALA A 48 1.99 5.25 10.61
N SER A 49 1.06 5.52 11.52
CA SER A 49 -0.36 5.24 11.30
C SER A 49 -0.94 6.00 10.09
N ALA A 50 -0.48 7.24 9.85
CA ALA A 50 -0.85 8.01 8.67
C ALA A 50 -0.33 7.37 7.37
N VAL A 51 0.94 6.96 7.32
CA VAL A 51 1.52 6.29 6.15
C VAL A 51 0.92 4.90 5.93
N ALA A 52 0.58 4.18 7.01
CA ALA A 52 -0.12 2.90 6.93
C ALA A 52 -1.50 3.06 6.27
N SER A 53 -2.23 4.11 6.62
CA SER A 53 -3.53 4.43 6.01
C SER A 53 -3.40 4.74 4.51
N VAL A 54 -2.36 5.46 4.11
CA VAL A 54 -2.06 5.71 2.69
C VAL A 54 -1.73 4.40 1.96
N ALA A 55 -0.93 3.53 2.58
CA ALA A 55 -0.57 2.24 2.00
C ALA A 55 -1.76 1.29 1.86
N ASP A 56 -2.68 1.30 2.82
CA ASP A 56 -3.92 0.52 2.81
C ASP A 56 -4.87 1.04 1.71
N ALA A 57 -5.10 2.35 1.63
CA ALA A 57 -5.91 2.97 0.58
C ALA A 57 -5.32 2.74 -0.83
N ALA A 58 -3.98 2.76 -0.95
CA ALA A 58 -3.29 2.40 -2.18
C ALA A 58 -3.56 0.94 -2.57
N GLN A 59 -3.50 0.03 -1.60
CA GLN A 59 -3.82 -1.37 -1.81
C GLN A 59 -5.28 -1.54 -2.26
N GLU A 60 -6.23 -0.95 -1.54
CA GLU A 60 -7.64 -1.05 -1.86
C GLU A 60 -7.92 -0.56 -3.28
N THR A 61 -7.41 0.62 -3.65
CA THR A 61 -7.57 1.20 -4.98
C THR A 61 -7.06 0.27 -6.08
N VAL A 62 -5.87 -0.30 -5.90
CA VAL A 62 -5.28 -1.21 -6.89
C VAL A 62 -6.06 -2.52 -6.98
N VAL A 63 -6.42 -3.11 -5.84
CA VAL A 63 -7.11 -4.41 -5.77
C VAL A 63 -8.47 -4.32 -6.42
N GLU A 64 -9.24 -3.29 -6.12
CA GLU A 64 -10.62 -3.15 -6.58
C GLU A 64 -10.71 -2.71 -8.05
N LEU A 65 -9.84 -1.80 -8.50
CA LEU A 65 -9.87 -1.34 -9.89
C LEU A 65 -9.26 -2.36 -10.86
N LEU A 66 -8.22 -3.10 -10.45
CA LEU A 66 -7.51 -4.03 -11.34
C LEU A 66 -7.85 -5.50 -11.11
N TRP A 67 -8.67 -5.80 -10.09
CA TRP A 67 -9.04 -7.16 -9.70
C TRP A 67 -7.80 -8.05 -9.47
N GLN A 68 -6.76 -7.48 -8.89
CA GLN A 68 -5.45 -8.11 -8.68
C GLN A 68 -4.93 -7.80 -7.27
N ALA A 69 -4.57 -8.86 -6.53
CA ALA A 69 -3.93 -8.71 -5.24
C ALA A 69 -2.60 -7.96 -5.37
N TRP A 70 -2.40 -6.94 -4.54
CA TRP A 70 -1.17 -6.15 -4.50
C TRP A 70 -0.97 -5.52 -3.13
N PRO A 71 0.28 -5.41 -2.64
CA PRO A 71 1.47 -6.07 -3.17
C PRO A 71 1.48 -7.56 -2.82
N LEU A 72 2.08 -8.37 -3.70
CA LEU A 72 2.19 -9.82 -3.47
C LEU A 72 3.44 -10.19 -2.68
N CYS A 73 3.28 -11.08 -1.70
CA CYS A 73 4.35 -11.80 -1.03
C CYS A 73 5.09 -12.69 -2.05
N PRO A 74 6.41 -12.55 -2.22
CA PRO A 74 7.14 -13.29 -3.24
C PRO A 74 7.23 -14.80 -2.94
N GLU A 75 7.11 -15.20 -1.68
CA GLU A 75 7.19 -16.61 -1.28
C GLU A 75 5.85 -17.34 -1.48
N HIS A 76 4.73 -16.68 -1.16
CA HIS A 76 3.41 -17.33 -1.15
C HIS A 76 2.48 -16.88 -2.30
N GLY A 77 2.78 -15.75 -2.97
CA GLY A 77 1.86 -15.17 -3.96
C GLY A 77 0.57 -14.61 -3.37
N LEU A 78 0.50 -14.40 -2.05
CA LEU A 78 -0.65 -13.82 -1.34
C LEU A 78 -0.52 -12.29 -1.27
N GLY A 79 -1.66 -11.60 -1.23
CA GLY A 79 -1.68 -10.17 -0.89
C GLY A 79 -1.07 -9.91 0.49
N MET A 80 -0.24 -8.88 0.59
CA MET A 80 0.37 -8.43 1.84
C MET A 80 -0.34 -7.19 2.36
N HIS A 81 -0.44 -7.03 3.67
CA HIS A 81 -1.00 -5.85 4.32
C HIS A 81 0.11 -5.02 4.98
N PRO A 82 -0.05 -3.69 5.09
CA PRO A 82 0.88 -2.88 5.89
C PRO A 82 0.78 -3.32 7.37
N THR A 83 1.93 -3.48 8.01
CA THR A 83 2.03 -3.72 9.45
C THR A 83 3.10 -2.83 10.05
N GLU A 84 2.85 -2.40 11.28
CA GLU A 84 3.77 -1.61 12.09
C GLU A 84 4.43 -2.49 13.15
N ASP A 85 5.70 -2.23 13.46
CA ASP A 85 6.40 -2.86 14.58
C ASP A 85 6.47 -1.94 15.80
N ALA A 86 7.08 -2.41 16.90
CA ALA A 86 7.18 -1.65 18.15
C ALA A 86 8.02 -0.37 18.05
N GLU A 87 8.79 -0.20 16.97
CA GLU A 87 9.59 0.99 16.69
C GLU A 87 8.96 1.86 15.58
N GLU A 88 7.65 1.74 15.36
CA GLU A 88 6.86 2.49 14.38
C GLU A 88 7.35 2.30 12.93
N ARG A 89 8.04 1.19 12.62
CA ARG A 89 8.50 0.91 11.26
C ARG A 89 7.41 0.15 10.50
N LEU A 90 7.05 0.68 9.34
CA LEU A 90 6.07 0.07 8.45
C LEU A 90 6.71 -0.89 7.46
N SER A 91 6.11 -2.07 7.36
CA SER A 91 6.53 -3.12 6.44
C SER A 91 5.33 -3.83 5.82
N TRP A 92 5.53 -4.52 4.71
CA TRP A 92 4.48 -5.35 4.13
C TRP A 92 4.52 -6.75 4.74
N TRP A 93 3.37 -7.29 5.09
CA TRP A 93 3.28 -8.56 5.79
C TRP A 93 2.23 -9.48 5.17
N CYS A 94 2.56 -10.77 5.04
CA CYS A 94 1.57 -11.81 4.75
C CYS A 94 1.39 -12.75 5.93
N ALA A 95 0.17 -13.24 6.12
CA ALA A 95 -0.17 -14.21 7.16
C ALA A 95 0.44 -15.62 6.95
N GLY A 96 1.00 -15.88 5.77
CA GLY A 96 1.47 -17.20 5.36
C GLY A 96 0.31 -18.11 4.92
N GLU A 97 0.65 -19.26 4.33
CA GLU A 97 -0.36 -20.18 3.81
C GLU A 97 -0.96 -21.06 4.92
N ARG A 98 -2.15 -20.68 5.40
CA ARG A 98 -3.04 -21.57 6.16
C ARG A 98 -3.96 -22.29 5.18
N PRO A 99 -4.10 -23.64 5.18
CA PRO A 99 -3.72 -24.62 6.21
C PRO A 99 -2.37 -25.33 5.97
N ARG A 100 -1.57 -24.93 4.97
CA ARG A 100 -0.35 -25.65 4.56
C ARG A 100 0.87 -25.41 5.46
N GLY A 101 0.72 -24.62 6.53
CA GLY A 101 1.74 -24.41 7.54
C GLY A 101 2.82 -23.38 7.15
N GLY A 102 2.56 -22.54 6.15
CA GLY A 102 3.47 -21.45 5.80
C GLY A 102 3.54 -20.42 6.92
N SER A 103 4.75 -20.05 7.35
CA SER A 103 4.97 -18.99 8.33
C SER A 103 4.57 -17.63 7.77
N ALA A 104 4.17 -16.72 8.65
CA ALA A 104 3.98 -15.33 8.26
C ALA A 104 5.31 -14.71 7.83
N HIS A 105 5.29 -13.83 6.83
CA HIS A 105 6.49 -13.16 6.31
C HIS A 105 6.31 -11.65 6.35
N THR A 106 7.38 -10.96 6.73
CA THR A 106 7.53 -9.52 6.58
C THR A 106 8.46 -9.25 5.41
N HIS A 107 8.07 -8.40 4.48
CA HIS A 107 8.77 -8.15 3.23
C HIS A 107 8.86 -6.65 2.91
N GLY A 108 10.07 -6.09 3.07
CA GLY A 108 10.38 -4.71 2.70
C GLY A 108 9.63 -3.64 3.51
N ALA A 109 10.17 -2.43 3.50
CA ALA A 109 9.48 -1.28 4.08
C ALA A 109 8.37 -0.79 3.15
N VAL A 110 7.30 -0.22 3.72
CA VAL A 110 6.34 0.57 2.94
C VAL A 110 7.09 1.71 2.25
N GLY A 111 6.85 1.89 0.94
CA GLY A 111 7.57 2.86 0.11
C GLY A 111 8.92 2.38 -0.47
N ALA A 112 9.39 1.17 -0.14
CA ALA A 112 10.65 0.62 -0.64
C ALA A 112 10.50 -0.78 -1.29
N LEU A 113 9.33 -1.07 -1.84
CA LEU A 113 9.02 -2.37 -2.46
C LEU A 113 9.85 -2.64 -3.75
N ASP A 114 10.28 -1.60 -4.44
CA ASP A 114 11.07 -1.62 -5.67
C ASP A 114 12.58 -1.72 -5.41
N ALA A 115 13.06 -1.23 -4.26
CA ALA A 115 14.45 -1.31 -3.83
C ALA A 115 14.96 -2.76 -3.65
N LEU A 116 14.05 -3.73 -3.52
CA LEU A 116 14.35 -5.16 -3.41
C LEU A 116 14.44 -5.90 -4.77
N GLY A 117 14.17 -5.21 -5.87
CA GLY A 117 14.00 -5.80 -7.21
C GLY A 117 15.15 -5.59 -8.21
N THR A 118 16.23 -4.90 -7.86
CA THR A 118 17.38 -4.75 -8.77
C THR A 118 18.47 -5.77 -8.41
N PRO A 119 18.60 -6.92 -9.12
CA PRO A 119 19.84 -7.67 -9.06
C PRO A 119 20.94 -6.76 -9.62
N THR A 120 21.82 -6.30 -8.75
CA THR A 120 23.06 -5.61 -9.13
C THR A 120 23.85 -6.54 -10.03
N ARG A 121 23.71 -6.39 -11.35
CA ARG A 121 24.61 -7.02 -12.31
C ARG A 121 25.96 -6.35 -12.16
N THR A 122 26.80 -6.90 -11.29
CA THR A 122 28.23 -6.63 -11.30
C THR A 122 28.79 -7.14 -12.61
N ARG A 123 29.01 -6.23 -13.57
CA ARG A 123 29.87 -6.52 -14.72
C ARG A 123 31.31 -6.36 -14.25
N LEU A 124 32.04 -7.48 -14.25
CA LEU A 124 33.50 -7.51 -14.27
C LEU A 124 34.01 -6.97 -15.62
#